data_AF-A0A962XTX8-F1
#
_entry.id   AF-A0A962XTX8-F1
#
_cell.length_a   1.000
_cell.length_b   1.000
_cell.length_c   1.000
_cell.angle_alpha   90.00
_cell.angle_beta   90.00
_cell.angle_gamma   90.00
#
_symmetry.space_group_name_H-M   'P 1'
#
loop_
_entity.id
_entity.type
_entity.pdbx_description
1 polymer ?
#
loop_
_entity_poly.entity_id
_entity_poly.type
_entity_poly.pdbx_seq_one_letter_code
_entity_poly.pdbx_strand_id
1 'polypeptide(L)'
;MKHLLSRLVAGFALISSAAMANADAMLMSRIPMRAELVLEYVKSSIEEHGYSIAHLQLCDGGMSDFGYKTDFYRVVFFGKIDEVRRISERYPELVSYVPLKLAVIAEKDETLLTVLNPEALAPYFADAELQIQLVRWHSDLESILDDVRRATEKRITGTD
;
A
#
# COMPACT_ATOMS: atom_id res chain seq x y z
N MET A 1 51.26 1.04 11.79
CA MET A 1 50.09 1.56 12.53
C MET A 1 49.21 2.52 11.72
N LYS A 2 49.74 3.57 11.07
CA LYS A 2 48.93 4.55 10.31
C LYS A 2 48.05 3.95 9.19
N HIS A 3 48.57 2.98 8.43
CA HIS A 3 47.80 2.29 7.38
C HIS A 3 46.75 1.30 7.93
N LEU A 4 46.96 0.77 9.15
CA LEU A 4 45.99 -0.11 9.82
C LEU A 4 44.81 0.71 10.36
N LEU A 5 45.10 1.88 10.95
CA LEU A 5 44.10 2.83 11.42
C LEU A 5 43.27 3.42 10.26
N SER A 6 43.92 3.76 9.15
CA SER A 6 43.25 4.25 7.93
C SER A 6 42.32 3.19 7.30
N ARG A 7 42.72 1.91 7.31
CA ARG A 7 41.86 0.80 6.84
C ARG A 7 40.68 0.53 7.77
N LEU A 8 40.86 0.68 9.09
CA LEU A 8 39.78 0.58 10.08
C LEU A 8 38.76 1.71 9.93
N VAL A 9 39.21 2.94 9.73
CA VAL A 9 38.32 4.10 9.50
C VAL A 9 37.58 3.97 8.17
N ALA A 10 38.24 3.52 7.10
CA ALA A 10 37.59 3.27 5.81
C ALA A 10 36.55 2.13 5.90
N GLY A 11 36.85 1.07 6.65
CA GLY A 11 35.91 -0.03 6.90
C GLY A 11 34.69 0.41 7.71
N PHE A 12 34.88 1.27 8.73
CA PHE A 12 33.78 1.81 9.53
C PHE A 12 32.88 2.75 8.70
N ALA A 13 33.47 3.61 7.85
CA ALA A 13 32.72 4.50 6.97
C ALA A 13 31.84 3.74 5.95
N LEU A 14 32.31 2.60 5.42
CA LEU A 14 31.55 1.75 4.50
C LEU A 14 30.37 1.03 5.19
N ILE A 15 30.49 0.70 6.47
CA ILE A 15 29.41 0.08 7.26
C ILE A 15 28.37 1.14 7.65
N SER A 16 28.76 2.39 7.88
CA SER A 16 27.83 3.49 8.18
C SER A 16 26.99 3.94 6.98
N SER A 17 27.44 3.70 5.75
CA SER A 17 26.66 3.96 4.54
C SER A 17 25.60 2.89 4.22
N ALA A 18 25.53 1.80 5.00
CA ALA A 18 24.48 0.79 4.88
C ALA A 18 23.23 1.13 5.71
N ALA A 19 23.02 2.40 6.07
CA ALA A 19 21.69 2.88 6.43
C ALA A 19 20.82 2.73 5.18
N MET A 20 20.14 1.58 5.09
CA MET A 20 19.16 1.31 4.06
C MET A 20 18.07 2.38 4.18
N ALA A 21 18.11 3.36 3.30
CA ALA A 21 16.95 4.16 3.00
C ALA A 21 15.94 3.23 2.33
N ASN A 22 15.15 2.52 3.13
CA ASN A 22 13.99 1.79 2.63
C ASN A 22 12.90 2.82 2.34
N ALA A 23 13.01 3.46 1.18
CA ALA A 23 11.92 4.20 0.59
C ALA A 23 10.98 3.19 -0.09
N ASP A 24 10.27 2.38 0.70
CA ASP A 24 9.19 1.56 0.16
C ASP A 24 8.02 2.49 -0.15
N ALA A 25 8.00 2.94 -1.42
CA ALA A 25 6.93 3.77 -1.97
C ALA A 25 5.58 3.05 -2.00
N MET A 26 5.58 1.73 -1.83
CA MET A 26 4.39 0.87 -1.85
C MET A 26 4.34 0.04 -0.58
N LEU A 27 3.15 -0.10 0.00
CA LEU A 27 2.85 -1.15 0.96
C LEU A 27 2.35 -2.37 0.19
N MET A 28 2.86 -3.56 0.53
CA MET A 28 2.57 -4.79 -0.20
C MET A 28 2.30 -5.94 0.77
N SER A 29 1.34 -6.79 0.43
CA SER A 29 1.04 -8.02 1.18
C SER A 29 0.74 -9.17 0.21
N ARG A 30 1.22 -10.37 0.54
CA ARG A 30 0.94 -11.60 -0.22
C ARG A 30 0.04 -12.49 0.61
N ILE A 31 -1.08 -12.88 0.03
CA ILE A 31 -2.10 -13.69 0.67
C ILE A 31 -2.21 -15.02 -0.08
N PRO A 32 -2.00 -16.18 0.58
CA PRO A 32 -2.08 -17.51 -0.05
C PRO A 32 -3.54 -17.96 -0.22
N MET A 33 -4.32 -17.16 -0.93
CA MET A 33 -5.74 -17.37 -1.21
C MET A 33 -6.08 -16.74 -2.56
N ARG A 34 -7.14 -17.26 -3.20
CA ARG A 34 -7.67 -16.74 -4.45
C ARG A 34 -8.12 -15.29 -4.36
N ALA A 35 -7.84 -14.51 -5.40
CA ALA A 35 -8.04 -13.07 -5.42
C ALA A 35 -9.50 -12.63 -5.28
N GLU A 36 -10.47 -13.42 -5.75
CA GLU A 36 -11.89 -13.07 -5.59
C GLU A 36 -12.32 -13.10 -4.13
N LEU A 37 -11.80 -14.05 -3.33
CA LEU A 37 -12.08 -14.13 -1.91
C LEU A 37 -11.34 -13.05 -1.14
N VAL A 38 -10.06 -12.84 -1.48
CA VAL A 38 -9.24 -11.78 -0.85
C VAL A 38 -9.86 -10.40 -1.10
N LEU A 39 -10.42 -10.15 -2.30
CA LEU A 39 -11.12 -8.90 -2.60
C LEU A 39 -12.27 -8.64 -1.62
N GLU A 40 -13.04 -9.67 -1.25
CA GLU A 40 -14.14 -9.49 -0.29
C GLU A 40 -13.62 -9.17 1.12
N TYR A 41 -12.53 -9.82 1.58
CA TYR A 41 -11.88 -9.44 2.84
C TYR A 41 -11.33 -8.01 2.81
N VAL A 42 -10.74 -7.58 1.69
CA VAL A 42 -10.26 -6.22 1.49
C VAL A 42 -11.41 -5.22 1.61
N LYS A 43 -12.54 -5.48 0.95
CA LYS A 43 -13.71 -4.61 0.98
C LYS A 43 -14.26 -4.48 2.40
N SER A 44 -14.45 -5.61 3.10
CA SER A 44 -14.93 -5.62 4.48
C SER A 44 -13.99 -4.84 5.42
N SER A 45 -12.68 -5.10 5.33
CA SER A 45 -11.71 -4.40 6.18
C SER A 45 -11.69 -2.89 5.91
N ILE A 46 -11.72 -2.46 4.64
CA ILE A 46 -11.84 -1.03 4.29
C ILE A 46 -13.07 -0.40 4.95
N GLU A 47 -14.23 -1.05 4.86
CA GLU A 47 -15.49 -0.54 5.43
C GLU A 47 -15.48 -0.53 6.96
N GLU A 48 -14.89 -1.54 7.61
CA GLU A 48 -14.72 -1.63 9.07
C GLU A 48 -13.83 -0.51 9.62
N HIS A 49 -12.86 -0.02 8.84
CA HIS A 49 -12.03 1.15 9.15
C HIS A 49 -12.74 2.50 8.86
N GLY A 50 -14.02 2.46 8.50
CA GLY A 50 -14.87 3.63 8.28
C GLY A 50 -14.67 4.29 6.92
N TYR A 51 -14.01 3.62 5.98
CA TYR A 51 -13.90 4.09 4.60
C TYR A 51 -15.10 3.62 3.77
N SER A 52 -15.43 4.36 2.72
CA SER A 52 -16.41 3.93 1.73
C SER A 52 -15.71 3.55 0.44
N ILE A 53 -16.13 2.44 -0.18
CA ILE A 53 -15.68 2.07 -1.52
C ILE A 53 -16.41 2.97 -2.53
N ALA A 54 -15.64 3.76 -3.27
CA ALA A 54 -16.14 4.66 -4.29
C ALA A 54 -16.32 3.94 -5.64
N HIS A 55 -15.38 3.06 -5.98
CA HIS A 55 -15.39 2.36 -7.27
C HIS A 55 -14.53 1.09 -7.22
N LEU A 56 -14.91 0.09 -8.01
CA LEU A 56 -14.09 -1.09 -8.29
C LEU A 56 -13.79 -1.11 -9.79
N GLN A 57 -12.52 -0.95 -10.15
CA GLN A 57 -12.08 -1.00 -11.54
C GLN A 57 -11.65 -2.41 -11.92
N LEU A 58 -12.12 -2.86 -13.09
CA LEU A 58 -11.70 -4.10 -13.73
C LEU A 58 -10.53 -3.79 -14.68
N CYS A 59 -9.35 -4.33 -14.39
CA CYS A 59 -8.13 -4.05 -15.16
C CYS A 59 -7.74 -5.20 -16.09
N ASP A 60 -8.32 -6.38 -15.94
CA ASP A 60 -8.04 -7.60 -16.70
C ASP A 60 -8.34 -7.48 -18.19
N GLY A 61 -9.50 -6.94 -18.57
CA GLY A 61 -9.89 -6.78 -19.98
C GLY A 61 -8.91 -5.89 -20.75
N GLY A 62 -8.63 -4.70 -20.23
CA GLY A 62 -7.68 -3.78 -20.87
C GLY A 62 -6.27 -4.35 -20.93
N MET A 63 -5.83 -5.06 -19.88
CA MET A 63 -4.52 -5.71 -19.85
C MET A 63 -4.42 -6.84 -20.89
N SER A 64 -5.52 -7.57 -21.11
CA SER A 64 -5.63 -8.57 -22.17
C SER A 64 -5.52 -7.95 -23.57
N ASP A 65 -6.13 -6.78 -23.79
CA ASP A 65 -6.02 -6.04 -25.06
C ASP A 65 -4.56 -5.61 -25.35
N PHE A 66 -3.75 -5.40 -24.32
CA PHE A 66 -2.31 -5.14 -24.44
C PHE A 66 -1.43 -6.41 -24.55
N GLY A 67 -2.04 -7.61 -24.59
CA GLY A 67 -1.34 -8.89 -24.79
C GLY A 67 -0.80 -9.52 -23.51
N TYR A 68 -1.17 -9.02 -22.33
CA TYR A 68 -0.79 -9.63 -21.06
C TYR A 68 -1.72 -10.81 -20.73
N LYS A 69 -1.13 -11.86 -20.14
CA LYS A 69 -1.90 -12.94 -19.52
C LYS A 69 -2.14 -12.56 -18.07
N THR A 70 -3.37 -12.19 -17.73
CA THR A 70 -3.78 -11.91 -16.36
C THR A 70 -5.10 -12.60 -16.08
N ASP A 71 -5.21 -13.26 -14.93
CA ASP A 71 -6.45 -13.91 -14.52
C ASP A 71 -7.36 -12.89 -13.82
N PHE A 72 -6.84 -12.29 -12.74
CA PHE A 72 -7.58 -11.35 -11.91
C PHE A 72 -6.73 -10.12 -11.61
N TYR A 73 -7.23 -8.95 -11.98
CA TYR A 73 -6.67 -7.66 -11.57
C TYR A 73 -7.81 -6.66 -11.36
N ARG A 74 -7.98 -6.23 -10.10
CA ARG A 74 -8.90 -5.16 -9.71
C ARG A 74 -8.17 -4.05 -8.97
N VAL A 75 -8.70 -2.84 -9.08
CA VAL A 75 -8.30 -1.71 -8.22
C VAL A 75 -9.54 -1.23 -7.44
N VAL A 76 -9.43 -1.24 -6.12
CA VAL A 76 -10.44 -0.71 -5.20
C VAL A 76 -10.11 0.76 -4.93
N PHE A 77 -11.05 1.65 -5.28
CA PHE A 77 -10.98 3.07 -4.97
C PHE A 77 -11.81 3.34 -3.73
N PHE A 78 -11.23 3.93 -2.69
CA PHE A 78 -11.91 4.13 -1.41
C PHE A 78 -11.44 5.37 -0.67
N GLY A 79 -12.31 5.91 0.19
CA GLY A 79 -12.03 7.14 0.92
C GLY A 79 -13.10 7.43 1.97
N LYS A 80 -12.74 8.22 2.97
CA LYS A 80 -13.71 8.90 3.84
C LYS A 80 -14.19 10.15 3.11
N ILE A 81 -15.47 10.20 2.73
CA ILE A 81 -16.01 11.19 1.78
C ILE A 81 -15.65 12.63 2.16
N ASP A 82 -15.85 13.00 3.42
CA ASP A 82 -15.59 14.36 3.90
C ASP A 82 -14.09 14.68 3.95
N GLU A 83 -13.24 13.68 4.21
CA GLU A 83 -11.80 13.84 4.16
C GLU A 83 -11.31 14.04 2.73
N VAL A 84 -11.78 13.22 1.79
CA VAL A 84 -11.41 13.31 0.37
C VAL A 84 -11.82 14.67 -0.20
N ARG A 85 -13.02 15.15 0.09
CA ARG A 85 -13.48 16.48 -0.35
C ARG A 85 -12.59 17.59 0.21
N ARG A 86 -12.38 17.60 1.53
CA ARG A 86 -11.56 18.60 2.21
C ARG A 86 -10.12 18.63 1.69
N ILE A 87 -9.50 17.46 1.51
CA ILE A 87 -8.14 17.36 0.98
C ILE A 87 -8.08 17.84 -0.48
N SER A 88 -9.04 17.45 -1.31
CA SER A 88 -9.06 17.86 -2.72
C SER A 88 -9.24 19.37 -2.89
N GLU A 89 -10.01 20.01 -2.02
CA GLU A 89 -10.21 21.46 -2.02
C GLU A 89 -8.98 22.22 -1.52
N ARG A 90 -8.32 21.72 -0.47
CA ARG A 90 -7.18 22.42 0.17
C ARG A 90 -5.84 22.15 -0.50
N TYR A 91 -5.65 20.94 -1.04
CA TYR A 91 -4.44 20.48 -1.71
C TYR A 91 -4.80 19.91 -3.10
N PRO A 92 -5.19 20.75 -4.08
CA PRO A 92 -5.61 20.28 -5.40
C PRO A 92 -4.57 19.40 -6.11
N GLU A 93 -3.29 19.58 -5.81
CA GLU A 93 -2.20 18.77 -6.31
C GLU A 93 -2.20 17.31 -5.81
N LEU A 94 -2.98 16.99 -4.77
CA LEU A 94 -3.22 15.63 -4.31
C LEU A 94 -4.35 14.90 -5.02
N VAL A 95 -5.09 15.57 -5.92
CA VAL A 95 -6.27 14.98 -6.59
C VAL A 95 -5.94 13.69 -7.34
N SER A 96 -4.70 13.51 -7.82
CA SER A 96 -4.28 12.27 -8.48
C SER A 96 -4.11 11.08 -7.52
N TYR A 97 -4.00 11.35 -6.22
CA TYR A 97 -3.74 10.38 -5.17
C TYR A 97 -4.97 10.07 -4.31
N VAL A 98 -6.09 10.79 -4.51
CA VAL A 98 -7.37 10.53 -3.85
C VAL A 98 -8.48 10.23 -4.88
N PRO A 99 -9.48 9.37 -4.55
CA PRO A 99 -9.51 8.48 -3.39
C PRO A 99 -8.32 7.50 -3.39
N LEU A 100 -8.03 6.90 -2.23
CA LEU A 100 -6.96 5.91 -2.07
C LEU A 100 -7.25 4.69 -2.96
N LYS A 101 -6.19 4.00 -3.39
CA LYS A 101 -6.25 2.93 -4.40
C LYS A 101 -5.49 1.71 -3.92
N LEU A 102 -6.18 0.59 -3.79
CA LEU A 102 -5.57 -0.70 -3.45
C LEU A 102 -5.79 -1.68 -4.60
N ALA A 103 -4.69 -2.18 -5.17
CA ALA A 103 -4.73 -3.18 -6.23
C ALA A 103 -4.76 -4.59 -5.63
N VAL A 104 -5.66 -5.42 -6.17
CA VAL A 104 -5.83 -6.84 -5.84
C VAL A 104 -5.53 -7.64 -7.09
N ILE A 105 -4.43 -8.39 -7.09
CA ILE A 105 -3.87 -9.02 -8.27
C ILE A 105 -3.66 -10.51 -7.98
N ALA A 106 -4.19 -11.39 -8.84
CA ALA A 106 -3.82 -12.79 -8.81
C ALA A 106 -2.39 -12.98 -9.35
N GLU A 107 -1.56 -13.67 -8.58
CA GLU A 107 -0.22 -14.07 -8.98
C GLU A 107 -0.02 -15.56 -8.66
N LYS A 108 -0.15 -16.40 -9.69
CA LYS A 108 -0.15 -17.87 -9.56
C LYS A 108 -1.24 -18.33 -8.58
N ASP A 109 -0.85 -18.97 -7.48
CA ASP A 109 -1.76 -19.52 -6.46
C ASP A 109 -2.00 -18.55 -5.30
N GLU A 110 -1.47 -17.33 -5.38
CA GLU A 110 -1.57 -16.30 -4.34
C GLU A 110 -2.23 -15.02 -4.89
N THR A 111 -2.58 -14.14 -3.96
CA THR A 111 -3.02 -12.77 -4.25
C THR A 111 -2.00 -11.78 -3.73
N LEU A 112 -1.58 -10.88 -4.60
CA LEU A 112 -0.78 -9.73 -4.24
C LEU A 112 -1.70 -8.51 -4.01
N LEU A 113 -1.56 -7.91 -2.84
CA LEU A 113 -2.17 -6.63 -2.48
C LEU A 113 -1.10 -5.55 -2.54
N THR A 114 -1.40 -4.44 -3.21
CA THR A 114 -0.47 -3.30 -3.28
C THR A 114 -1.20 -1.97 -3.13
N VAL A 115 -0.66 -1.06 -2.34
CA VAL A 115 -1.15 0.32 -2.19
C VAL A 115 0.02 1.30 -2.11
N LEU A 116 -0.15 2.50 -2.66
CA LEU A 116 0.82 3.59 -2.49
C LEU A 116 0.97 3.88 -1.00
N ASN A 117 2.21 3.88 -0.51
CA ASN A 117 2.51 4.36 0.84
C ASN A 117 2.31 5.89 0.87
N PRO A 118 1.33 6.42 1.64
CA PRO A 118 1.07 7.86 1.64
C PRO A 118 2.27 8.67 2.14
N GLU A 119 3.11 8.11 3.01
CA GLU A 119 4.33 8.79 3.48
C GLU A 119 5.37 8.97 2.37
N ALA A 120 5.30 8.22 1.28
CA ALA A 120 6.15 8.46 0.10
C ALA A 120 5.87 9.83 -0.54
N LEU A 121 4.72 10.42 -0.26
CA LEU A 121 4.37 11.78 -0.70
C LEU A 121 4.95 12.86 0.23
N ALA A 122 5.30 12.52 1.47
CA ALA A 122 5.71 13.49 2.48
C ALA A 122 6.83 14.45 2.05
N PRO A 123 7.88 14.01 1.33
CA PRO A 123 8.95 14.92 0.89
C PRO A 123 8.51 16.04 -0.06
N TYR A 124 7.35 15.90 -0.71
CA TYR A 124 6.83 16.85 -1.69
C TYR A 124 5.89 17.89 -1.07
N PHE A 125 5.54 17.74 0.21
CA PHE A 125 4.52 18.55 0.88
C PHE A 125 5.02 19.08 2.22
N ALA A 126 5.14 20.40 2.39
CA ALA A 126 5.66 20.96 3.65
C ALA A 126 4.57 21.20 4.73
N ASP A 127 3.29 21.12 4.36
CA ASP A 127 2.19 21.46 5.26
C ASP A 127 1.98 20.43 6.38
N ALA A 128 1.97 20.90 7.63
CA ALA A 128 1.94 20.02 8.80
C ALA A 128 0.63 19.23 8.95
N GLU A 129 -0.52 19.79 8.57
CA GLU A 129 -1.79 19.09 8.65
C GLU A 129 -1.83 17.96 7.62
N LEU A 130 -1.34 18.21 6.41
CA LEU A 130 -1.22 17.18 5.39
C LEU A 130 -0.25 16.08 5.82
N GLN A 131 0.90 16.43 6.40
CA GLN A 131 1.83 15.43 6.96
C GLN A 131 1.14 14.49 7.96
N ILE A 132 0.34 15.04 8.87
CA ILE A 132 -0.45 14.25 9.82
C ILE A 132 -1.44 13.33 9.08
N GLN A 133 -2.09 13.83 8.04
CA GLN A 133 -3.04 13.02 7.26
C GLN A 133 -2.35 11.86 6.53
N LEU A 134 -1.16 12.08 5.96
CA LEU A 134 -0.39 11.02 5.29
C LEU A 134 -0.01 9.91 6.27
N VAL A 135 0.46 10.25 7.46
CA VAL A 135 0.78 9.27 8.52
C VAL A 135 -0.47 8.51 8.98
N ARG A 136 -1.61 9.19 9.12
CA ARG A 136 -2.89 8.53 9.46
C ARG A 136 -3.31 7.53 8.39
N TRP A 137 -3.27 7.92 7.12
CA TRP A 137 -3.58 7.01 6.02
C TRP A 137 -2.60 5.84 5.97
N HIS A 138 -1.31 6.07 6.21
CA HIS A 138 -0.33 4.99 6.29
C HIS A 138 -0.72 3.98 7.37
N SER A 139 -1.01 4.43 8.59
CA SER A 139 -1.40 3.55 9.70
C SER A 139 -2.72 2.80 9.43
N ASP A 140 -3.71 3.46 8.84
CA ASP A 140 -4.98 2.83 8.46
C ASP A 140 -4.74 1.76 7.39
N LEU A 141 -3.89 2.02 6.38
CA LEU A 141 -3.59 1.08 5.31
C LEU A 141 -2.82 -0.15 5.81
N GLU A 142 -1.83 0.04 6.68
CA GLU A 142 -1.15 -1.08 7.33
C GLU A 142 -2.15 -1.94 8.10
N SER A 143 -3.03 -1.30 8.87
CA SER A 143 -4.05 -2.00 9.67
C SER A 143 -5.03 -2.79 8.79
N ILE A 144 -5.49 -2.21 7.67
CA ILE A 144 -6.36 -2.88 6.69
C ILE A 144 -5.66 -4.11 6.10
N LEU A 145 -4.42 -3.97 5.65
CA LEU A 145 -3.66 -5.10 5.08
C LEU A 145 -3.45 -6.22 6.12
N ASP A 146 -3.19 -5.84 7.37
CA ASP A 146 -3.01 -6.74 8.49
C ASP A 146 -4.31 -7.47 8.88
N ASP A 147 -5.45 -6.79 8.85
CA ASP A 147 -6.77 -7.39 9.07
C ASP A 147 -7.10 -8.42 7.99
N VAL A 148 -6.84 -8.09 6.73
CA VAL A 148 -7.00 -9.04 5.62
C VAL A 148 -6.12 -10.27 5.81
N ARG A 149 -4.85 -10.09 6.19
CA ARG A 149 -3.94 -11.20 6.50
C ARG A 149 -4.48 -12.07 7.63
N ARG A 150 -4.87 -11.49 8.76
CA ARG A 150 -5.41 -12.24 9.91
C ARG A 150 -6.70 -12.97 9.57
N ALA A 151 -7.62 -12.33 8.86
CA ALA A 151 -8.91 -12.92 8.50
C ALA A 151 -8.73 -14.11 7.54
N THR A 152 -7.83 -13.97 6.57
CA THR A 152 -7.53 -15.04 5.61
C THR A 152 -6.75 -16.19 6.25
N GLU A 153 -5.80 -15.90 7.15
CA GLU A 153 -5.10 -16.92 7.96
C GLU A 153 -6.10 -17.76 8.77
N LYS A 154 -7.01 -17.12 9.53
CA LYS A 154 -8.05 -17.82 10.30
C LYS A 154 -8.89 -18.74 9.42
N ARG A 155 -9.26 -18.27 8.22
CA ARG A 155 -10.03 -19.04 7.24
C ARG A 155 -9.26 -20.25 6.72
N ILE A 156 -7.95 -20.12 6.51
CA ILE A 156 -7.07 -21.21 6.05
C ILE A 156 -6.87 -22.23 7.17
N THR A 157 -6.69 -21.79 8.41
CA THR A 157 -6.46 -22.66 9.57
C THR A 157 -7.74 -23.26 10.14
N GLY A 158 -8.92 -22.78 9.73
CA GLY A 158 -10.22 -23.25 10.22
C GLY A 158 -10.53 -22.85 11.66
N THR A 159 -9.92 -21.76 12.14
CA THR A 159 -10.13 -21.22 13.48
C THR A 159 -11.08 -20.02 13.41
N ASP A 160 -12.38 -20.31 13.30
CA ASP A 160 -13.47 -19.33 13.39
C ASP A 160 -13.88 -19.07 14.86
#